data_AF-A0A0A2M0L5-F1
#
_entry.id   AF-A0A0A2M0L5-F1
#
_cell.length_a   1.000
_cell.length_b   1.000
_cell.length_c   1.000
_cell.angle_alpha   90.00
_cell.angle_beta   90.00
_cell.angle_gamma   90.00
#
_symmetry.space_group_name_H-M   'P 1'
#
loop_
_entity.id
_entity.type
_entity.pdbx_description
1 polymer ?
#
loop_
_entity_poly.entity_id
_entity_poly.type
_entity_poly.pdbx_seq_one_letter_code
_entity_poly.pdbx_strand_id
1 'polypeptide(L)'
;MKKLLLISLLATLLLCSCTQKMKEFEEEANQKFGDQHFKTAISLIELYKLRHGYYPASMDSLEFKGDWDEMAVNSTEYKKLNEGYELNLTNGWMGKPDSLQLKYPAGFWKGLGIRKSNLKVNFTKKISGSK
;
A
#
# COMPACT_ATOMS: atom_id res chain seq x y z
N MET A 1 -29.73 -13.89 -41.46
CA MET A 1 -28.85 -12.72 -41.28
C MET A 1 -29.16 -11.92 -40.00
N LYS A 2 -30.38 -11.38 -39.81
CA LYS A 2 -30.74 -10.60 -38.59
C LYS A 2 -30.52 -11.35 -37.26
N LYS A 3 -30.85 -12.65 -37.20
CA LYS A 3 -30.61 -13.50 -36.01
C LYS A 3 -29.12 -13.74 -35.71
N LEU A 4 -28.28 -13.92 -36.75
CA LEU A 4 -26.83 -14.06 -36.59
C LEU A 4 -26.18 -12.74 -36.13
N LEU A 5 -26.65 -11.60 -36.65
CA LEU A 5 -26.22 -10.27 -36.20
C LEU A 5 -26.60 -10.04 -34.72
N LEU A 6 -27.81 -10.44 -34.31
CA LEU A 6 -28.25 -10.30 -32.92
C LEU A 6 -27.42 -11.16 -31.94
N ILE A 7 -27.08 -12.40 -32.34
CA ILE A 7 -26.25 -13.30 -31.54
C ILE A 7 -24.82 -12.77 -31.41
N SER A 8 -24.24 -12.26 -32.51
CA SER A 8 -22.92 -11.62 -32.50
C SER A 8 -22.87 -10.38 -31.60
N LEU A 9 -23.93 -9.55 -31.65
CA LEU A 9 -24.06 -8.36 -30.79
C LEU A 9 -24.19 -8.74 -29.31
N LEU A 10 -24.94 -9.80 -28.99
CA LEU A 10 -25.10 -10.28 -27.62
C LEU A 10 -23.81 -10.89 -27.07
N ALA A 11 -23.05 -11.63 -27.89
CA ALA A 11 -21.77 -12.19 -27.50
C ALA A 11 -20.70 -11.12 -27.24
N THR A 12 -20.67 -10.04 -28.04
CA THR A 12 -19.76 -8.90 -27.81
C THR A 12 -20.12 -8.12 -26.53
N LEU A 13 -21.41 -7.92 -26.24
CA LEU A 13 -21.86 -7.31 -24.98
C LEU A 13 -21.49 -8.13 -23.74
N LEU A 14 -21.63 -9.46 -23.82
CA LEU A 14 -21.25 -10.38 -22.74
C LEU A 14 -19.73 -10.38 -22.50
N LEU A 15 -18.92 -10.38 -23.57
CA LEU A 15 -17.44 -10.33 -23.46
C LEU A 15 -16.94 -9.00 -22.88
N CYS A 16 -17.52 -7.86 -23.28
CA CYS A 16 -17.18 -6.55 -22.71
C CYS A 16 -17.53 -6.42 -21.22
N SER A 17 -18.58 -7.11 -20.76
CA SER A 17 -18.98 -7.09 -19.35
C SER A 17 -18.01 -7.89 -18.46
N CYS A 18 -17.41 -8.96 -18.99
CA CYS A 18 -16.42 -9.75 -18.26
C CYS A 18 -15.09 -9.01 -18.09
N THR A 19 -14.63 -8.26 -19.10
CA THR A 19 -13.36 -7.51 -19.02
C THR A 19 -13.45 -6.35 -18.03
N GLN A 20 -14.59 -5.66 -17.98
CA GLN A 20 -14.80 -4.58 -17.01
C GLN A 20 -14.81 -5.08 -15.56
N LYS A 21 -15.52 -6.18 -15.27
CA LYS A 21 -15.54 -6.79 -13.93
C LYS A 21 -14.16 -7.29 -13.48
N MET A 22 -13.38 -7.84 -14.41
CA MET A 22 -12.01 -8.27 -14.11
C MET A 22 -11.12 -7.08 -13.74
N LYS A 23 -11.26 -5.95 -14.43
CA LYS A 23 -10.52 -4.73 -14.14
C LYS A 23 -10.89 -4.14 -12.77
N GLU A 24 -12.19 -4.09 -12.45
CA GLU A 24 -12.67 -3.64 -11.14
C GLU A 24 -12.14 -4.51 -10.00
N PHE A 25 -12.14 -5.83 -10.20
CA PHE A 25 -11.55 -6.77 -9.24
C PHE A 25 -10.05 -6.55 -9.06
N GLU A 26 -9.30 -6.35 -10.15
CA GLU A 26 -7.88 -6.07 -10.11
C GLU A 26 -7.58 -4.78 -9.34
N GLU A 27 -8.33 -3.71 -9.60
CA GLU A 27 -8.20 -2.43 -8.88
C GLU A 27 -8.52 -2.58 -7.38
N GLU A 28 -9.64 -3.23 -7.03
CA GLU A 28 -10.05 -3.46 -5.65
C GLU A 28 -8.99 -4.27 -4.89
N ALA A 29 -8.53 -5.36 -5.48
CA ALA A 29 -7.53 -6.20 -4.87
C ALA A 29 -6.17 -5.48 -4.78
N ASN A 30 -5.79 -4.66 -5.78
CA ASN A 30 -4.59 -3.83 -5.69
C ASN A 30 -4.63 -2.87 -4.50
N GLN A 31 -5.79 -2.24 -4.21
CA GLN A 31 -5.94 -1.41 -3.00
C GLN A 31 -5.81 -2.23 -1.72
N LYS A 32 -6.50 -3.38 -1.62
CA LYS A 32 -6.50 -4.21 -0.40
C LYS A 32 -5.13 -4.78 -0.09
N PHE A 33 -4.45 -5.32 -1.09
CA PHE A 33 -3.09 -5.85 -0.91
C PHE A 33 -2.08 -4.74 -0.67
N GLY A 34 -2.20 -3.59 -1.36
CA GLY A 34 -1.35 -2.43 -1.08
C GLY A 34 -1.49 -1.92 0.36
N ASP A 35 -2.72 -1.85 0.88
CA ASP A 35 -3.00 -1.47 2.26
C ASP A 35 -2.37 -2.47 3.25
N GLN A 36 -2.51 -3.77 3.00
CA GLN A 36 -1.91 -4.80 3.83
C GLN A 36 -0.38 -4.75 3.79
N HIS A 37 0.22 -4.73 2.60
CA HIS A 37 1.67 -4.66 2.43
C HIS A 37 2.26 -3.43 3.13
N PHE A 38 1.64 -2.26 2.97
CA PHE A 38 2.10 -1.04 3.64
C PHE A 38 2.08 -1.19 5.17
N LYS A 39 0.99 -1.70 5.74
CA LYS A 39 0.86 -1.89 7.20
C LYS A 39 1.79 -2.99 7.74
N THR A 40 1.99 -4.06 7.00
CA THR A 40 2.93 -5.12 7.35
C THR A 40 4.35 -4.57 7.38
N ALA A 41 4.79 -3.84 6.35
CA ALA A 41 6.10 -3.21 6.31
C ALA A 41 6.33 -2.25 7.50
N ILE A 42 5.33 -1.41 7.82
CA ILE A 42 5.36 -0.55 9.01
C ILE A 42 5.56 -1.37 10.28
N SER A 43 4.76 -2.43 10.44
CA SER A 43 4.78 -3.26 11.65
C SER A 43 6.14 -3.91 11.87
N LEU A 44 6.77 -4.40 10.80
CA LEU A 44 8.12 -4.98 10.86
C LEU A 44 9.18 -3.94 11.23
N ILE A 45 9.14 -2.75 10.61
CA ILE A 45 10.07 -1.66 10.89
C ILE A 45 9.94 -1.17 12.35
N GLU A 46 8.71 -0.97 12.83
CA GLU A 46 8.47 -0.51 14.19
C GLU A 46 8.80 -1.60 15.22
N LEU A 47 8.53 -2.87 14.93
CA LEU A 47 8.96 -3.99 15.77
C LEU A 47 10.49 -4.04 15.89
N TYR A 48 11.21 -3.87 14.78
CA TYR A 48 12.67 -3.76 14.81
C TYR A 48 13.11 -2.60 15.71
N LYS A 49 12.51 -1.41 15.56
CA LYS A 49 12.79 -0.25 16.41
C LYS A 49 12.54 -0.53 17.89
N LEU A 50 11.46 -1.21 18.24
CA LEU A 50 11.15 -1.59 19.62
C LEU A 50 12.21 -2.53 20.22
N ARG A 51 12.76 -3.45 19.41
CA ARG A 51 13.74 -4.44 19.87
C ARG A 51 15.16 -3.86 20.00
N HIS A 52 15.56 -3.03 19.05
CA HIS A 52 16.95 -2.54 18.96
C HIS A 52 17.13 -1.10 19.46
N GLY A 53 16.04 -0.37 19.65
CA GLY A 53 16.10 1.04 20.04
C GLY A 53 16.51 1.98 18.89
N TYR A 54 16.65 1.50 17.65
CA TYR A 54 16.89 2.30 16.44
C TYR A 54 16.20 1.71 15.21
N TYR A 55 15.94 2.53 14.19
CA TYR A 55 15.36 2.06 12.92
C TYR A 55 16.40 1.29 12.08
N PRO A 56 15.99 0.24 11.34
CA PRO A 56 16.89 -0.63 10.59
C PRO A 56 17.64 0.15 9.51
N ALA A 57 18.85 -0.29 9.15
CA ALA A 57 19.62 0.38 8.09
C ALA A 57 18.99 0.16 6.71
N SER A 58 18.45 -1.04 6.48
CA SER A 58 17.73 -1.46 5.29
C SER A 58 16.64 -2.47 5.64
N MET A 59 15.74 -2.78 4.70
CA MET A 59 14.72 -3.83 4.92
C MET A 59 15.33 -5.24 5.07
N ASP A 60 16.53 -5.47 4.57
CA ASP A 60 17.26 -6.73 4.76
C ASP A 60 17.73 -6.94 6.21
N SER A 61 17.79 -5.85 6.99
CA SER A 61 18.14 -5.92 8.41
C SER A 61 16.97 -6.42 9.27
N LEU A 62 15.76 -6.57 8.72
CA LEU A 62 14.58 -6.99 9.47
C LEU A 62 14.73 -8.46 9.90
N GLU A 63 14.58 -8.70 11.20
CA GLU A 63 14.57 -10.03 11.81
C GLU A 63 13.14 -10.55 11.97
N PHE A 64 12.97 -11.87 12.07
CA PHE A 64 11.68 -12.54 12.31
C PHE A 64 10.61 -12.32 11.21
N LYS A 65 11.05 -12.09 9.97
CA LYS A 65 10.15 -12.08 8.81
C LYS A 65 9.54 -13.47 8.60
N GLY A 66 8.24 -13.53 8.39
CA GLY A 66 7.57 -14.71 7.85
C GLY A 66 7.75 -14.79 6.34
N ASP A 67 7.54 -15.97 5.75
CA ASP A 67 7.71 -16.20 4.31
C ASP A 67 6.87 -15.26 3.44
N TRP A 68 5.70 -14.85 3.94
CA TRP A 68 4.77 -13.95 3.24
C TRP A 68 5.10 -12.47 3.41
N ASP A 69 5.95 -12.10 4.37
CA ASP A 69 6.32 -10.70 4.61
C ASP A 69 7.17 -10.13 3.47
N GLU A 70 7.86 -11.00 2.74
CA GLU A 70 8.72 -10.60 1.62
C GLU A 70 7.93 -9.89 0.51
N MET A 71 6.65 -10.23 0.31
CA MET A 71 5.77 -9.51 -0.60
C MET A 71 5.55 -8.06 -0.14
N ALA A 72 5.32 -7.87 1.15
CA ALA A 72 5.14 -6.54 1.72
C ALA A 72 6.42 -5.70 1.65
N VAL A 73 7.57 -6.32 1.93
CA VAL A 73 8.88 -5.66 1.79
C VAL A 73 9.09 -5.19 0.36
N ASN A 74 8.91 -6.08 -0.62
CA ASN A 74 9.13 -5.78 -2.04
C ASN A 74 8.10 -4.80 -2.65
N SER A 75 6.93 -4.68 -2.02
CA SER A 75 5.92 -3.69 -2.37
C SER A 75 6.22 -2.29 -1.83
N THR A 76 7.32 -2.09 -1.09
CA THR A 76 7.64 -0.81 -0.47
C THR A 76 9.08 -0.37 -0.74
N GLU A 77 9.28 0.95 -0.76
CA GLU A 77 10.60 1.56 -0.77
C GLU A 77 10.86 2.20 0.60
N TYR A 78 11.91 1.73 1.25
CA TYR A 78 12.34 2.19 2.57
C TYR A 78 13.60 3.03 2.49
N LYS A 79 13.62 4.12 3.24
CA LYS A 79 14.84 4.90 3.48
C LYS A 79 14.91 5.38 4.92
N LYS A 80 15.96 4.98 5.63
CA LYS A 80 16.25 5.51 6.96
C LYS A 80 16.57 7.00 6.87
N LEU A 81 16.05 7.77 7.83
CA LEU A 81 16.32 9.20 7.99
C LEU A 81 16.96 9.45 9.36
N ASN A 82 17.46 10.67 9.59
CA ASN A 82 18.02 11.05 10.89
C ASN A 82 16.98 10.90 12.02
N GLU A 83 15.73 11.29 11.75
CA GLU A 83 14.64 11.27 12.72
C GLU A 83 13.47 10.39 12.24
N GLY A 84 13.72 9.10 12.00
CA GLY A 84 12.68 8.16 11.58
C GLY A 84 12.99 7.52 10.24
N TYR A 85 11.98 7.38 9.40
CA TYR A 85 12.13 6.80 8.07
C TYR A 85 11.13 7.34 7.06
N GLU A 86 11.48 7.17 5.80
CA GLU A 86 10.60 7.31 4.65
C GLU A 86 10.14 5.91 4.23
N LEU A 87 8.85 5.78 3.95
CA LEU A 87 8.27 4.55 3.43
C LEU A 87 7.27 4.89 2.32
N ASN A 88 7.57 4.44 1.11
CA ASN A 88 6.71 4.63 -0.05
C ASN A 88 6.10 3.29 -0.44
N LEU A 89 4.82 3.28 -0.79
CA LEU A 89 4.17 2.11 -1.36
C LEU A 89 4.39 2.12 -2.87
N THR A 90 5.11 1.14 -3.41
CA THR A 90 5.44 1.06 -4.84
C THR A 90 4.52 0.14 -5.61
N ASN A 91 3.99 -0.90 -4.97
CA ASN A 91 3.09 -1.86 -5.61
C ASN A 91 2.04 -2.40 -4.63
N GLY A 92 0.83 -2.67 -5.13
CA GLY A 92 -0.20 -3.40 -4.38
C GLY A 92 -0.09 -4.90 -4.58
N TRP A 93 -0.94 -5.46 -5.44
CA TRP A 93 -0.95 -6.89 -5.77
C TRP A 93 -0.12 -7.22 -7.02
N MET A 94 -0.63 -6.83 -8.20
CA MET A 94 -0.05 -7.09 -9.53
C MET A 94 0.01 -5.80 -10.36
N GLY A 95 -0.24 -4.64 -9.74
CA GLY A 95 -0.69 -3.43 -10.45
C GLY A 95 0.02 -2.14 -10.03
N LYS A 96 0.10 -1.26 -11.03
CA LYS A 96 0.79 0.04 -11.09
C LYS A 96 0.57 0.91 -9.84
N PRO A 97 1.64 1.54 -9.30
CA PRO A 97 1.54 2.46 -8.16
C PRO A 97 0.50 3.57 -8.37
N ASP A 98 0.32 4.02 -9.61
CA ASP A 98 -0.53 5.16 -9.97
C ASP A 98 -2.02 4.97 -9.64
N SER A 99 -2.49 3.72 -9.49
CA SER A 99 -3.88 3.45 -9.12
C SER A 99 -4.10 3.45 -7.60
N LEU A 100 -3.06 3.38 -6.78
CA LEU A 100 -3.15 3.30 -5.32
C LEU A 100 -3.60 4.65 -4.75
N GLN A 101 -4.80 4.67 -4.18
CA GLN A 101 -5.42 5.88 -3.62
C GLN A 101 -5.69 5.70 -2.13
N LEU A 102 -4.74 5.10 -1.41
CA LEU A 102 -4.86 4.85 0.01
C LEU A 102 -4.86 6.17 0.80
N LYS A 103 -5.84 6.32 1.69
CA LYS A 103 -5.98 7.47 2.58
C LYS A 103 -6.11 6.96 4.00
N TYR A 104 -5.17 7.38 4.84
CA TYR A 104 -5.19 7.06 6.26
C TYR A 104 -5.68 8.25 7.08
N PRO A 105 -6.48 8.02 8.14
CA PRO A 105 -6.88 9.08 9.06
C PRO A 105 -5.66 9.64 9.80
N ALA A 106 -5.69 10.89 10.26
CA ALA A 106 -4.55 11.52 10.95
C ALA A 106 -4.06 10.71 12.18
N GLY A 107 -4.98 10.05 12.88
CA GLY A 107 -4.65 9.19 14.03
C GLY A 107 -3.80 7.96 13.70
N PHE A 108 -3.86 7.46 12.46
CA PHE A 108 -3.07 6.31 12.02
C PHE A 108 -1.57 6.57 12.11
N TRP A 109 -1.14 7.79 11.79
CA TRP A 109 0.28 8.16 11.76
C TRP A 109 0.87 8.43 13.15
N LYS A 110 0.02 8.55 14.17
CA LYS A 110 0.45 8.93 15.52
C LYS A 110 1.25 7.79 16.14
N GLY A 111 2.47 8.10 16.58
CA GLY A 111 3.37 7.13 17.24
C GLY A 111 4.30 6.38 16.29
N LEU A 112 4.15 6.56 14.98
CA LEU A 112 5.04 5.98 13.98
C LEU A 112 6.30 6.85 13.75
N GLY A 113 7.36 6.19 13.30
CA GLY A 113 8.61 6.76 12.85
C GLY A 113 8.58 7.33 11.43
N ILE A 114 7.48 7.15 10.71
CA ILE A 114 7.33 7.70 9.35
C ILE A 114 7.45 9.21 9.40
N ARG A 115 8.26 9.77 8.50
CA ARG A 115 8.39 11.22 8.26
C ARG A 115 8.03 11.61 6.84
N LYS A 116 8.16 10.68 5.90
CA LYS A 116 7.87 10.89 4.48
C LYS A 116 7.21 9.64 3.92
N SER A 117 6.27 9.86 3.02
CA SER A 117 5.61 8.82 2.24
C SER A 117 5.01 9.44 0.97
N ASN A 118 4.91 8.67 -0.10
CA ASN A 118 4.09 9.00 -1.27
C ASN A 118 2.59 9.00 -0.95
N LEU A 119 2.20 8.38 0.16
CA LEU A 119 0.86 8.51 0.73
C LEU A 119 0.78 9.80 1.55
N LYS A 120 -0.35 10.52 1.48
CA LYS A 120 -0.50 11.81 2.18
C LYS A 120 -0.43 11.63 3.69
N VAL A 121 0.71 11.99 4.28
CA VAL A 121 0.92 11.99 5.73
C VAL A 121 0.48 13.33 6.30
N ASN A 122 -0.66 13.34 7.00
CA ASN A 122 -1.13 14.53 7.72
C ASN A 122 -0.77 14.39 9.19
N PHE A 123 0.40 14.88 9.59
CA PHE A 123 0.68 15.10 11.00
C PHE A 123 -0.21 16.25 11.46
N THR A 124 -1.16 15.98 12.35
CA THR A 124 -1.86 17.05 13.05
C THR A 124 -0.81 17.87 13.79
N LYS A 125 -0.60 19.11 13.33
CA LYS A 125 0.23 20.10 14.05
C LYS A 125 -0.29 20.11 15.48
N LYS A 126 0.57 19.78 16.44
CA LYS A 126 0.31 20.07 17.85
C LYS A 126 -0.03 21.56 17.90
N ILE A 127 -1.28 21.90 18.22
CA ILE A 127 -1.60 23.27 18.60
C ILE A 127 -0.74 23.52 19.84
N SER A 128 0.30 24.34 19.69
CA SER A 128 1.04 24.89 20.81
C SER A 128 0.06 25.70 21.64
N GLY A 129 -0.58 25.04 22.60
CA GLY A 129 -1.32 25.70 23.64
C GLY A 129 -0.32 26.41 24.53
N SER A 130 -0.20 27.73 24.34
CA SER A 130 0.26 28.62 25.40
C SER A 130 -0.64 28.44 26.62
N LYS A 131 -0.07 27.94 27.71
CA LYS A 131 -0.37 28.38 29.07
C LYS A 131 0.91 28.34 29.87
#